data_AF-A0A219AMQ1-F1
#
_entry.id   AF-A0A219AMQ1-F1
#
_cell.length_a   1.000
_cell.length_b   1.000
_cell.length_c   1.000
_cell.angle_alpha   90.00
_cell.angle_beta   90.00
_cell.angle_gamma   90.00
#
_symmetry.space_group_name_H-M   'P 1'
#
loop_
_entity.id
_entity.type
_entity.pdbx_description
1 polymer ?
#
loop_
_entity_poly.entity_id
_entity_poly.type
_entity_poly.pdbx_seq_one_letter_code
_entity_poly.pdbx_strand_id
1 'polypeptide(L)'
;MPDEVNNEILKDLINLSPESRTSYHEEMLLDKLREAFLYMPFEITSKNFDYNFNGVKEGYIIEIDEPFKFKPLVYTDKNNISHLFLFTDKDELKNGIKGKLNVFIITSSDIAENFKKANYDYVDINPFSKCGISMKFSSFLNLFNDESYFVFKEE
;
A
#
# COMPACT_ATOMS: atom_id res chain seq x y z
N MET A 1 5.24 1.53 -19.25
CA MET A 1 5.55 1.74 -17.82
C MET A 1 6.33 0.49 -17.38
N PRO A 2 7.20 0.50 -16.37
CA PRO A 2 7.69 -0.78 -15.85
C PRO A 2 6.46 -1.48 -15.25
N ASP A 3 5.93 -2.46 -15.98
CA ASP A 3 4.60 -3.05 -15.75
C ASP A 3 4.54 -3.98 -14.53
N GLU A 4 5.68 -4.15 -13.85
CA GLU A 4 5.86 -5.07 -12.75
C GLU A 4 6.61 -4.38 -11.62
N VAL A 5 5.90 -4.20 -10.50
CA VAL A 5 6.48 -3.79 -9.24
C VAL A 5 7.36 -4.93 -8.74
N ASN A 6 8.65 -4.69 -8.56
CA ASN A 6 9.55 -5.70 -8.01
C ASN A 6 9.58 -5.62 -6.48
N ASN A 7 8.80 -6.49 -5.85
CA ASN A 7 8.81 -6.72 -4.40
C ASN A 7 9.33 -8.12 -4.04
N GLU A 8 10.11 -8.79 -4.90
CA GLU A 8 10.49 -10.20 -4.71
C GLU A 8 11.13 -10.46 -3.34
N ILE A 9 12.13 -9.66 -2.97
CA ILE A 9 12.82 -9.80 -1.68
C ILE A 9 11.85 -9.55 -0.51
N LEU A 10 11.00 -8.52 -0.61
CA LEU A 10 9.99 -8.25 0.42
C LEU A 10 9.00 -9.41 0.55
N LYS A 11 8.57 -10.01 -0.57
CA LYS A 11 7.68 -11.17 -0.59
C LYS A 11 8.32 -12.38 0.06
N ASP A 12 9.58 -12.67 -0.25
CA ASP A 12 10.31 -13.78 0.35
C ASP A 12 10.39 -13.61 1.87
N LEU A 13 10.70 -12.39 2.34
CA LEU A 13 10.76 -12.07 3.76
C LEU A 13 9.38 -12.15 4.45
N ILE A 14 8.33 -11.68 3.79
CA ILE A 14 6.94 -11.85 4.27
C ILE A 14 6.60 -13.32 4.42
N ASN A 15 6.97 -14.15 3.44
CA ASN A 15 6.64 -15.57 3.43
C ASN A 15 7.48 -16.43 4.39
N LEU A 16 8.58 -15.91 4.93
CA LEU A 16 9.28 -16.56 6.05
C LEU A 16 8.34 -16.67 7.24
N SER A 17 8.20 -17.88 7.81
CA SER A 17 7.42 -18.07 9.03
C SER A 17 7.97 -17.18 10.13
N PRO A 18 7.13 -16.57 10.99
CA PRO A 18 7.59 -15.71 12.08
C PRO A 18 8.63 -16.40 12.97
N GLU A 19 8.49 -17.71 13.16
CA GLU A 19 9.41 -18.57 13.94
C GLU A 19 10.80 -18.69 13.31
N SER A 20 10.92 -18.51 12.00
CA SER A 20 12.19 -18.60 11.25
C SER A 20 12.86 -17.23 11.06
N ARG A 21 12.21 -16.14 11.48
CA ARG A 21 12.76 -14.79 11.32
C ARG A 21 13.78 -14.51 12.41
N THR A 22 14.98 -14.14 11.98
CA THR A 22 16.03 -13.63 12.85
C THR A 22 15.93 -12.12 12.92
N SER A 23 16.64 -11.47 13.85
CA SER A 23 16.73 -10.01 13.88
C SER A 23 17.20 -9.42 12.54
N TYR A 24 18.11 -10.11 11.84
CA TYR A 24 18.57 -9.72 10.51
C TYR A 24 17.44 -9.76 9.46
N HIS A 25 16.59 -10.79 9.50
CA HIS A 25 15.44 -10.87 8.60
C HIS A 25 14.41 -9.77 8.88
N GLU A 26 14.20 -9.42 10.15
CA GLU A 26 13.31 -8.33 10.54
C GLU A 26 13.84 -6.96 10.08
N GLU A 27 15.12 -6.67 10.28
CA GLU A 27 15.75 -5.44 9.79
C GLU A 27 15.64 -5.33 8.26
N MET A 28 15.98 -6.41 7.54
CA MET A 28 15.88 -6.42 6.07
C MET A 28 14.43 -6.28 5.60
N LEU A 29 13.45 -6.82 6.34
CA LEU A 29 12.03 -6.69 6.03
C LEU A 29 11.57 -5.24 6.18
N LEU A 30 12.00 -4.54 7.22
CA LEU A 30 11.68 -3.12 7.41
C LEU A 30 12.34 -2.25 6.34
N ASP A 31 13.60 -2.51 6.00
CA ASP A 31 14.31 -1.77 4.95
C ASP A 31 13.66 -1.99 3.58
N LYS A 32 13.33 -3.24 3.24
CA LYS A 32 12.64 -3.53 1.98
C LYS A 32 11.22 -2.99 1.96
N LEU A 33 10.54 -2.91 3.11
CA LEU A 33 9.24 -2.27 3.20
C LEU A 33 9.33 -0.75 2.95
N ARG A 34 10.37 -0.07 3.47
CA ARG A 34 10.59 1.36 3.21
C ARG A 34 10.74 1.66 1.72
N GLU A 35 11.44 0.79 1.00
CA GLU A 35 11.73 0.93 -0.44
C GLU A 35 10.58 0.46 -1.35
N ALA A 36 9.57 -0.20 -0.80
CA ALA A 36 8.58 -0.91 -1.59
C ALA A 36 7.63 0.04 -2.35
N PHE A 37 7.24 -0.42 -3.55
CA PHE A 37 6.05 0.06 -4.23
C PHE A 37 4.92 -0.90 -3.90
N LEU A 38 3.79 -0.42 -3.41
CA LEU A 38 2.69 -1.28 -2.97
C LEU A 38 1.45 -0.99 -3.80
N TYR A 39 0.65 -2.02 -4.03
CA TYR A 39 -0.65 -1.91 -4.63
C TYR A 39 -1.66 -1.50 -3.56
N MET A 40 -2.21 -0.28 -3.69
CA MET A 40 -3.22 0.27 -2.81
C MET A 40 -4.56 0.34 -3.56
N PRO A 41 -5.54 -0.51 -3.22
CA PRO A 41 -6.85 -0.43 -3.80
C PRO A 41 -7.62 0.79 -3.29
N PHE A 42 -8.48 1.35 -4.14
CA PHE A 42 -9.23 2.56 -3.84
C PHE A 42 -10.63 2.55 -4.45
N GLU A 43 -11.49 3.38 -3.86
CA GLU A 43 -12.79 3.76 -4.42
C GLU A 43 -12.75 5.19 -4.93
N ILE A 44 -13.42 5.43 -6.05
CA ILE A 44 -13.62 6.76 -6.60
C ILE A 44 -14.84 7.34 -5.88
N THR A 45 -14.67 8.48 -5.23
CA THR A 45 -15.71 9.12 -4.39
C THR A 45 -16.30 10.37 -5.03
N SER A 46 -15.81 10.78 -6.20
CA SER A 46 -16.40 11.84 -7.01
C SER A 46 -17.85 11.50 -7.40
N LYS A 47 -18.81 12.28 -6.91
CA LYS A 47 -20.26 12.05 -7.09
C LYS A 47 -20.76 12.13 -8.54
N ASN A 48 -20.04 12.82 -9.42
CA ASN A 48 -20.47 13.10 -10.79
C ASN A 48 -19.69 12.31 -11.86
N PHE A 49 -18.88 11.32 -11.46
CA PHE A 49 -18.17 10.45 -12.40
C PHE A 49 -19.01 9.20 -12.71
N ASP A 50 -20.10 9.39 -13.47
CA ASP A 50 -20.82 8.26 -14.05
C ASP A 50 -20.12 7.86 -15.35
N TYR A 51 -19.33 6.79 -15.28
CA TYR A 51 -18.50 6.33 -16.38
C TYR A 51 -19.32 5.64 -17.45
N ASN A 52 -19.86 6.42 -18.38
CA ASN A 52 -20.21 5.92 -19.71
C ASN A 52 -19.15 6.39 -20.71
N PHE A 53 -17.97 5.77 -20.65
CA PHE A 53 -16.89 5.99 -21.63
C PHE A 53 -17.19 5.40 -23.01
N ASN A 54 -18.39 4.86 -23.21
CA ASN A 54 -18.86 4.36 -24.49
C ASN A 54 -18.89 5.51 -25.51
N GLY A 55 -17.81 5.64 -26.29
CA GLY A 55 -17.65 6.65 -27.33
C GLY A 55 -16.50 7.64 -27.14
N VAL A 56 -15.77 7.58 -26.02
CA VAL A 56 -14.59 8.43 -25.81
C VAL A 56 -13.43 7.88 -26.65
N LYS A 57 -12.99 8.67 -27.62
CA LYS A 57 -11.85 8.33 -28.49
C LYS A 57 -10.54 8.68 -27.81
N GLU A 58 -9.47 7.99 -28.19
CA GLU A 58 -8.12 8.35 -27.78
C GLU A 58 -7.82 9.82 -28.15
N GLY A 59 -7.31 10.59 -27.20
CA GLY A 59 -7.05 12.04 -27.35
C GLY A 59 -8.22 12.96 -26.94
N TYR A 60 -9.37 12.44 -26.52
CA TYR A 60 -10.42 13.28 -25.94
C TYR A 60 -10.05 13.72 -24.51
N ILE A 61 -10.09 15.03 -24.28
CA ILE A 61 -9.94 15.60 -22.94
C ILE A 61 -11.34 15.78 -22.36
N ILE A 62 -11.60 15.13 -21.24
CA ILE A 62 -12.82 15.36 -20.44
C ILE A 62 -12.43 16.36 -19.36
N GLU A 63 -12.92 17.59 -19.50
CA GLU A 63 -12.77 18.60 -18.45
C GLU A 63 -13.77 18.33 -17.33
N ILE A 64 -13.29 18.42 -16.11
CA ILE A 64 -14.06 18.19 -14.89
C ILE A 64 -13.90 19.40 -13.99
N ASP A 65 -15.05 19.97 -13.58
CA ASP A 65 -15.09 21.19 -12.76
C ASP A 65 -14.58 20.96 -11.33
N GLU A 66 -14.51 19.71 -10.87
CA GLU A 66 -14.00 19.35 -9.55
C GLU A 66 -12.79 18.40 -9.64
N PRO A 67 -11.82 18.52 -8.71
CA PRO A 67 -10.73 17.56 -8.59
C PRO A 67 -11.28 16.16 -8.39
N PHE A 68 -10.65 15.20 -9.06
CA PHE A 68 -10.97 13.79 -8.89
C PHE A 68 -10.68 13.36 -7.44
N LYS A 69 -11.70 12.87 -6.74
CA LYS A 69 -11.60 12.42 -5.35
C LYS A 69 -11.65 10.90 -5.32
N PHE A 70 -10.71 10.33 -4.60
CA PHE A 70 -10.65 8.90 -4.31
C PHE A 70 -10.31 8.69 -2.85
N LYS A 71 -10.63 7.52 -2.35
CA LYS A 71 -10.34 7.09 -0.98
C LYS A 71 -9.74 5.69 -1.02
N PRO A 72 -8.66 5.42 -0.26
CA PRO A 72 -8.19 4.04 -0.11
C PRO A 72 -9.29 3.16 0.43
N LEU A 73 -9.34 1.92 -0.05
CA LEU A 73 -10.17 0.93 0.60
C LEU A 73 -9.55 0.56 1.95
N VAL A 74 -10.41 0.46 2.95
CA VAL A 74 -10.07 0.05 4.30
C VAL A 74 -11.06 -1.00 4.76
N TYR A 75 -10.66 -1.86 5.69
CA TYR A 75 -11.59 -2.75 6.37
C TYR A 75 -11.59 -2.47 7.87
N THR A 76 -12.72 -2.75 8.50
CA THR A 76 -12.89 -2.65 9.94
C THR A 76 -13.08 -4.04 10.49
N ASP A 77 -12.27 -4.43 11.47
CA ASP A 77 -12.39 -5.74 12.09
C ASP A 77 -13.55 -5.79 13.11
N LYS A 78 -13.73 -6.94 13.75
CA LYS A 78 -14.82 -7.16 14.73
C LYS A 78 -14.71 -6.28 15.98
N ASN A 79 -13.55 -5.67 16.22
CA ASN A 79 -13.27 -4.79 17.35
C ASN A 79 -13.36 -3.30 16.98
N ASN A 80 -13.89 -2.97 15.81
CA ASN A 80 -13.93 -1.62 15.25
C ASN A 80 -12.55 -1.00 14.99
N ILE A 81 -11.52 -1.83 14.76
CA ILE A 81 -10.18 -1.38 14.40
C ILE A 81 -10.12 -1.20 12.88
N SER A 82 -9.66 -0.04 12.42
CA SER A 82 -9.51 0.31 11.01
C SER A 82 -8.15 -0.10 10.45
N HIS A 83 -8.17 -0.84 9.36
CA HIS A 83 -6.98 -1.38 8.68
C HIS A 83 -6.88 -0.84 7.26
N LEU A 84 -5.77 -0.18 6.95
CA LEU A 84 -5.37 0.11 5.58
C LEU A 84 -4.70 -1.15 5.01
N PHE A 85 -5.22 -1.68 3.90
CA PHE A 85 -4.64 -2.88 3.30
C PHE A 85 -3.90 -2.58 2.00
N LEU A 86 -2.74 -3.20 1.88
CA LEU A 86 -1.77 -3.01 0.79
C LEU A 86 -1.34 -4.38 0.29
N PHE A 87 -0.86 -4.43 -0.95
CA PHE A 87 -0.38 -5.68 -1.55
C PHE A 87 0.97 -5.53 -2.19
N THR A 88 1.78 -6.58 -2.11
CA THR A 88 3.08 -6.65 -2.78
C THR A 88 2.95 -6.86 -4.28
N ASP A 89 1.86 -7.47 -4.74
CA ASP A 89 1.63 -7.76 -6.16
C ASP A 89 0.14 -7.91 -6.50
N LYS A 90 -0.15 -8.05 -7.80
CA LYS A 90 -1.51 -8.20 -8.33
C LYS A 90 -2.17 -9.52 -7.96
N ASP A 91 -1.40 -10.59 -7.74
CA ASP A 91 -1.97 -11.91 -7.48
C ASP A 91 -2.45 -12.02 -6.03
N GLU A 92 -1.71 -11.45 -5.08
CA GLU A 92 -2.16 -11.24 -3.69
C GLU A 92 -3.46 -10.42 -3.63
N LEU A 93 -3.57 -9.38 -4.46
CA LEU A 93 -4.79 -8.57 -4.58
C LEU A 93 -5.99 -9.39 -5.11
N LYS A 94 -5.80 -10.18 -6.17
CA LYS A 94 -6.87 -11.02 -6.77
C LYS A 94 -7.34 -12.13 -5.82
N ASN A 95 -6.42 -12.71 -5.05
CA ASN A 95 -6.75 -13.77 -4.09
C ASN A 95 -7.65 -13.25 -2.97
N GLY A 96 -7.47 -11.98 -2.59
CA GLY A 96 -8.18 -11.35 -1.49
C GLY A 96 -9.55 -10.78 -1.81
N ILE A 97 -9.72 -10.21 -3.01
CA ILE A 97 -10.86 -9.35 -3.30
C ILE A 97 -11.48 -9.71 -4.65
N LYS A 98 -12.75 -10.13 -4.62
CA LYS A 98 -13.52 -10.47 -5.83
C LYS A 98 -14.16 -9.22 -6.43
N GLY A 99 -13.81 -8.88 -7.67
CA GLY A 99 -14.48 -7.83 -8.43
C GLY A 99 -13.51 -6.95 -9.24
N LYS A 100 -14.07 -5.95 -9.94
CA LYS A 100 -13.26 -4.88 -10.54
C LYS A 100 -12.87 -3.90 -9.43
N LEU A 101 -11.58 -3.79 -9.17
CA LEU A 101 -11.02 -2.83 -8.22
C LEU A 101 -10.19 -1.81 -8.98
N ASN A 102 -10.27 -0.57 -8.54
CA ASN A 102 -9.29 0.43 -8.92
C ASN A 102 -8.11 0.30 -7.97
N VAL A 103 -6.90 0.34 -8.52
CA VAL A 103 -5.66 0.11 -7.76
C VAL A 103 -4.62 1.14 -8.20
N PHE A 104 -3.98 1.78 -7.22
CA PHE A 104 -2.78 2.58 -7.46
C PHE A 104 -1.54 1.79 -7.06
N ILE A 105 -0.44 2.04 -7.75
CA ILE A 105 0.90 1.69 -7.26
C ILE A 105 1.42 2.95 -6.58
N ILE A 106 1.81 2.82 -5.32
CA ILE A 106 2.28 3.94 -4.49
C ILE A 106 3.49 3.49 -3.68
N THR A 107 4.50 4.35 -3.50
CA THR A 107 5.65 4.01 -2.64
C THR A 107 5.22 3.97 -1.18
N SER A 108 5.83 3.12 -0.36
CA SER A 108 5.57 3.12 1.08
C SER A 108 5.84 4.48 1.74
N SER A 109 6.84 5.22 1.25
CA SER A 109 7.13 6.58 1.69
C SER A 109 6.00 7.55 1.35
N ASP A 110 5.44 7.49 0.14
CA ASP A 110 4.30 8.33 -0.25
C ASP A 110 3.05 7.97 0.56
N ILE A 111 2.87 6.69 0.93
CA ILE A 111 1.79 6.31 1.85
C ILE A 111 1.99 7.02 3.19
N ALA A 112 3.20 6.95 3.75
CA ALA A 112 3.49 7.57 5.03
C ALA A 112 3.28 9.09 4.99
N GLU A 113 3.75 9.77 3.94
CA GLU A 113 3.62 11.22 3.80
C GLU A 113 2.17 11.66 3.59
N ASN A 114 1.46 11.03 2.64
CA ASN A 114 0.11 11.45 2.25
C ASN A 114 -0.95 11.07 3.30
N PHE A 115 -0.73 9.99 4.05
CA PHE A 115 -1.68 9.49 5.05
C PHE A 115 -1.24 9.75 6.50
N LYS A 116 -0.20 10.55 6.77
CA LYS A 116 0.25 10.86 8.14
C LYS A 116 -0.82 11.43 9.08
N LYS A 117 -1.86 12.07 8.53
CA LYS A 117 -3.01 12.62 9.28
C LYS A 117 -4.25 11.73 9.20
N ALA A 118 -4.18 10.59 8.52
CA ALA A 118 -5.27 9.64 8.45
C ALA A 118 -5.41 8.91 9.79
N ASN A 119 -6.65 8.58 10.15
CA ASN A 119 -6.96 7.89 11.39
C ASN A 119 -7.11 6.38 11.15
N TYR A 120 -6.05 5.74 10.65
CA TYR A 120 -5.96 4.29 10.55
C TYR A 120 -5.27 3.74 11.79
N ASP A 121 -5.74 2.60 12.29
CA ASP A 121 -5.14 1.95 13.44
C ASP A 121 -3.95 1.07 13.00
N TYR A 122 -4.11 0.38 11.88
CA TYR A 122 -3.16 -0.59 11.36
C TYR A 122 -2.95 -0.47 9.84
N VAL A 123 -1.78 -0.94 9.40
CA VAL A 123 -1.46 -1.24 8.02
C VAL A 123 -1.23 -2.74 7.90
N ASP A 124 -1.96 -3.35 6.99
CA ASP A 124 -1.80 -4.75 6.65
C ASP A 124 -1.26 -4.92 5.23
N ILE A 125 -0.25 -5.75 5.09
CA ILE A 125 0.38 -6.07 3.82
C ILE A 125 0.09 -7.53 3.52
N ASN A 126 -0.58 -7.77 2.39
CA ASN A 126 -1.14 -9.07 1.99
C ASN A 126 -2.04 -9.67 3.10
N PRO A 127 -3.10 -8.95 3.56
CA PRO A 127 -3.95 -9.39 4.69
C PRO A 127 -4.65 -10.72 4.49
N PHE A 128 -4.79 -11.18 3.25
CA PHE A 128 -5.45 -12.44 2.90
C PHE A 128 -4.46 -13.60 2.70
N SER A 129 -3.16 -13.34 2.83
CA SER A 129 -2.11 -14.35 2.81
C SER A 129 -1.93 -14.98 4.18
N LYS A 130 -1.41 -16.22 4.22
CA LYS A 130 -1.07 -16.91 5.47
C LYS A 130 0.05 -16.20 6.24
N CYS A 131 0.94 -15.51 5.53
CA CYS A 131 2.13 -14.89 6.09
C CYS A 131 2.12 -13.36 5.97
N GLY A 132 0.95 -12.73 5.82
CA GLY A 132 0.83 -11.27 5.74
C GLY A 132 1.41 -10.55 6.96
N ILE A 133 1.80 -9.29 6.78
CA ILE A 133 2.24 -8.43 7.87
C ILE A 133 1.05 -7.61 8.35
N SER A 134 0.88 -7.50 9.66
CA SER A 134 0.03 -6.50 10.27
C SER A 134 0.86 -5.67 11.25
N MET A 135 0.82 -4.35 11.11
CA MET A 135 1.55 -3.45 12.01
C MET A 135 0.74 -2.20 12.33
N LYS A 136 0.97 -1.63 13.51
CA LYS A 136 0.32 -0.37 13.89
C LYS A 136 0.67 0.71 12.87
N PHE A 137 -0.32 1.51 12.46
CA PHE A 137 -0.08 2.55 11.48
C PHE A 137 0.95 3.56 11.96
N SER A 138 0.95 3.90 13.25
CA SER A 138 1.98 4.74 13.87
C SER A 138 3.39 4.14 13.77
N SER A 139 3.54 2.82 13.91
CA SER A 139 4.82 2.14 13.71
C SER A 139 5.25 2.18 12.25
N PHE A 140 4.32 2.01 11.30
CA PHE A 140 4.58 2.16 9.87
C PHE A 140 5.07 3.57 9.54
N LEU A 141 4.39 4.62 10.04
CA LEU A 141 4.83 6.02 9.85
C LEU A 141 6.23 6.26 10.41
N ASN A 142 6.55 5.66 11.57
CA ASN A 142 7.86 5.79 12.19
C ASN A 142 8.99 5.15 11.38
N LEU A 143 8.71 4.24 10.43
CA LEU A 143 9.74 3.74 9.52
C LEU A 143 10.36 4.86 8.68
N PHE A 144 9.65 5.97 8.48
CA PHE A 144 10.08 7.10 7.63
C PHE A 144 10.46 8.33 8.44
N ASN A 145 10.27 8.29 9.75
CA ASN A 145 10.67 9.35 10.67
C ASN A 145 12.10 9.08 11.15
N ASP A 146 13.09 9.20 10.27
CA ASP A 146 14.49 9.02 10.63
C ASP A 146 15.34 10.25 10.27
N GLU A 147 15.38 11.19 11.23
CA GLU A 147 16.58 12.00 11.48
C GLU A 147 17.75 11.15 12.06
N SER A 148 17.57 9.83 12.22
CA SER A 148 18.50 8.91 12.90
C SER A 148 19.36 8.02 11.97
N TYR A 149 19.20 8.08 10.65
CA TYR A 149 19.99 7.29 9.68
C TYR A 149 21.16 8.04 9.03
N PHE A 150 21.50 9.25 9.49
CA PHE A 150 22.80 9.89 9.18
C PHE A 150 23.85 9.44 10.20
N VAL A 151 24.24 8.16 10.18
CA VAL A 151 25.56 7.78 10.70
C VAL A 151 26.53 7.84 9.53
N PHE A 152 27.33 8.90 9.56
CA PHE A 152 28.48 9.17 8.70
C PHE A 152 29.21 7.88 8.28
N LYS A 153 29.34 7.67 6.98
CA LYS A 153 30.52 7.02 6.42
C LYS A 153 31.36 8.08 5.72
N GLU A 154 32.09 8.84 6.52
CA GLU A 154 33.40 9.32 6.13
C GLU A 154 34.42 8.59 7.00
N GLU A 155 35.20 7.71 6.37
CA GLU A 155 36.64 7.53 6.56
C GLU A 155 37.17 6.60 5.46
#